data_AF-A0A845QLM2-F1
#
_entry.id   AF-A0A845QLM2-F1
#
_cell.length_a   1.000
_cell.length_b   1.000
_cell.length_c   1.000
_cell.angle_alpha   90.00
_cell.angle_beta   90.00
_cell.angle_gamma   90.00
#
_symmetry.space_group_name_H-M   'P 1'
#
loop_
_entity.id
_entity.type
_entity.pdbx_description
1 polymer ?
#
loop_
_entity_poly.entity_id
_entity_poly.type
_entity_poly.pdbx_seq_one_letter_code
_entity_poly.pdbx_strand_id
1 'polypeptide(L)'
;MDTYQGTCKYCGNMKPIIEESQEAADERVSNECACGGAKLEEVKARLMANINFIARKNEGKALSQLAEEQVKLLKRAASEIVDGNCLKAVFDFGSSKVTIWDAGEKYKVKRTTTREEQAEA
;
A
#
# COMPACT_ATOMS: atom_id res chain seq x y z
N MET A 1 7.48 -0.29 -38.30
CA MET A 1 6.62 0.12 -37.17
C MET A 1 5.37 -0.70 -37.32
N ASP A 2 5.32 -1.79 -36.57
CA ASP A 2 4.21 -2.74 -36.59
C ASP A 2 3.18 -2.32 -35.54
N THR A 3 1.91 -2.62 -35.81
CA THR A 3 0.84 -2.37 -34.83
C THR A 3 0.74 -3.59 -33.93
N TYR A 4 1.13 -3.43 -32.66
CA TYR A 4 1.03 -4.46 -31.64
C TYR A 4 -0.25 -4.28 -30.84
N GLN A 5 -0.73 -5.37 -30.22
CA GLN A 5 -1.88 -5.33 -29.33
C GLN A 5 -1.36 -5.29 -27.88
N GLY A 6 -1.06 -4.10 -27.38
CA GLY A 6 -0.53 -3.92 -26.04
C GLY A 6 -1.59 -4.27 -24.99
N THR A 7 -1.19 -5.00 -23.95
CA THR A 7 -2.03 -5.46 -22.84
C THR A 7 -1.58 -4.81 -21.54
N CYS A 8 -2.52 -4.18 -20.83
CA CYS A 8 -2.25 -3.63 -19.51
C CYS A 8 -1.97 -4.78 -18.52
N LYS A 9 -0.78 -4.80 -17.90
CA LYS A 9 -0.38 -5.81 -16.90
C LYS A 9 -1.25 -5.86 -15.64
N TYR A 10 -2.04 -4.82 -15.38
CA TYR A 10 -2.83 -4.70 -14.15
C TYR A 10 -4.29 -5.10 -14.31
N CYS A 11 -4.92 -4.80 -15.46
CA CYS A 11 -6.35 -5.05 -15.68
C CYS A 11 -6.64 -5.91 -16.93
N GLY A 12 -5.63 -6.24 -17.72
CA GLY A 12 -5.78 -7.02 -18.95
C GLY A 12 -6.42 -6.26 -20.12
N ASN A 13 -6.66 -4.95 -20.00
CA ASN A 13 -7.18 -4.15 -21.11
C ASN A 13 -6.19 -4.14 -22.27
N MET A 14 -6.69 -4.49 -23.45
CA MET A 14 -5.92 -4.52 -24.70
C MET A 14 -6.19 -3.26 -25.53
N LYS A 15 -5.13 -2.66 -26.08
CA LYS A 15 -5.23 -1.54 -27.03
C LYS A 15 -4.24 -1.73 -28.17
N PRO A 16 -4.65 -1.48 -29.44
CA PRO A 16 -3.71 -1.44 -30.55
C PRO A 16 -2.79 -0.22 -30.40
N ILE A 17 -1.48 -0.43 -30.50
CA ILE A 17 -0.47 0.62 -30.37
C ILE A 17 0.70 0.35 -31.32
N ILE A 18 1.33 1.42 -31.81
CA ILE A 18 2.48 1.33 -32.70
C ILE A 18 3.72 1.48 -31.83
N GLU A 19 4.51 0.41 -31.74
CA GLU A 19 5.72 0.35 -30.90
C GLU A 19 6.80 -0.52 -31.56
N GLU A 20 8.00 -0.50 -30.99
CA GLU A 20 9.14 -1.29 -31.48
C GLU A 20 9.07 -2.77 -31.09
N SER A 21 8.28 -3.13 -30.07
CA SER A 21 8.10 -4.50 -29.59
C SER A 21 6.78 -4.68 -28.85
N GLN A 22 6.36 -5.93 -28.68
CA GLN A 22 5.18 -6.28 -27.85
C GLN A 22 5.39 -5.87 -26.38
N GLU A 23 6.61 -6.01 -25.84
CA GLU A 23 6.92 -5.58 -24.46
C GLU A 23 6.78 -4.06 -24.30
N ALA A 24 7.28 -3.28 -25.25
CA ALA A 24 7.10 -1.82 -25.25
C ALA A 24 5.62 -1.43 -25.40
N ALA A 25 4.87 -2.15 -26.23
CA ALA A 25 3.42 -1.98 -26.37
C ALA A 25 2.66 -2.24 -25.06
N ASP A 26 2.97 -3.34 -24.37
CA ASP A 26 2.37 -3.72 -23.09
C ASP A 26 2.73 -2.71 -21.99
N GLU A 27 4.00 -2.28 -21.92
CA GLU A 27 4.45 -1.27 -20.95
C GLU A 27 3.73 0.06 -21.19
N ARG A 28 3.66 0.51 -22.45
CA ARG A 28 3.00 1.76 -22.81
C ARG A 28 1.49 1.71 -22.53
N VAL A 29 0.81 0.63 -22.93
CA VAL A 29 -0.61 0.44 -22.60
C VAL A 29 -0.82 0.37 -21.08
N SER A 30 0.10 -0.23 -20.33
CA SER A 30 0.04 -0.28 -18.86
C SER A 30 0.19 1.10 -18.21
N ASN A 31 1.07 1.94 -18.74
CA ASN A 31 1.29 3.31 -18.26
C ASN A 31 0.13 4.25 -18.65
N GLU A 32 -0.41 4.12 -19.86
CA GLU A 32 -1.55 4.93 -20.35
C GLU A 32 -2.91 4.39 -19.89
N CYS A 33 -2.95 3.29 -19.13
CA CYS A 33 -4.20 2.69 -18.69
C CYS A 33 -4.85 3.50 -17.55
N ALA A 34 -6.09 3.94 -17.76
CA ALA A 34 -6.89 4.61 -16.73
C ALA A 34 -7.41 3.67 -15.62
N CYS A 35 -7.07 2.37 -15.65
CA CYS A 35 -7.52 1.40 -14.64
C CYS A 35 -6.98 1.69 -13.23
N GLY A 36 -6.00 2.59 -13.09
CA GLY A 36 -5.40 2.95 -11.81
C GLY A 36 -4.45 1.89 -11.24
N GLY A 37 -4.26 0.74 -11.90
CA GLY A 37 -3.44 -0.37 -11.41
C GLY A 37 -2.00 0.01 -11.08
N ALA A 38 -1.34 0.80 -11.94
CA ALA A 38 0.01 1.31 -11.69
C ALA A 38 0.09 2.18 -10.42
N LYS A 39 -0.91 3.06 -10.26
CA LYS A 39 -1.03 3.93 -9.07
C LYS A 39 -1.29 3.10 -7.82
N LEU A 40 -2.13 2.08 -7.93
CA LEU A 40 -2.51 1.19 -6.83
C LEU A 40 -1.31 0.36 -6.35
N GLU A 41 -0.47 -0.12 -7.28
CA GLU A 41 0.77 -0.83 -6.97
C GLU A 41 1.80 0.09 -6.29
N GLU A 42 2.01 1.31 -6.79
CA GLU A 42 2.88 2.30 -6.14
C GLU A 42 2.39 2.60 -4.71
N VAL A 43 1.08 2.78 -4.55
CA VAL A 43 0.46 3.04 -3.26
C VAL A 43 0.65 1.87 -2.30
N LYS A 44 0.47 0.63 -2.78
CA LYS A 44 0.69 -0.59 -2.01
C LYS A 44 2.14 -0.69 -1.55
N ALA A 45 3.10 -0.43 -2.44
CA ALA A 45 4.52 -0.41 -2.12
C ALA A 45 4.86 0.66 -1.07
N ARG A 46 4.32 1.88 -1.21
CA ARG A 46 4.53 2.97 -0.25
C ARG A 46 3.93 2.65 1.12
N LEU A 47 2.73 2.06 1.17
CA LEU A 47 2.08 1.66 2.41
C LEU A 47 2.87 0.55 3.12
N MET A 48 3.37 -0.45 2.38
CA MET A 48 4.24 -1.50 2.92
C MET A 48 5.55 -0.92 3.48
N ALA A 49 6.17 0.03 2.78
CA ALA A 49 7.37 0.72 3.28
C ALA A 49 7.08 1.47 4.59
N ASN A 50 5.95 2.19 4.67
CA ASN A 50 5.54 2.88 5.89
C ASN A 50 5.29 1.92 7.07
N ILE A 51 4.67 0.76 6.82
CA ILE A 51 4.49 -0.28 7.84
C ILE A 51 5.83 -0.79 8.36
N ASN A 52 6.78 -1.07 7.47
CA ASN A 52 8.12 -1.47 7.90
C ASN A 52 8.80 -0.35 8.70
N PHE A 53 8.60 0.91 8.33
CA PHE A 53 9.15 2.07 9.04
C PHE A 53 8.57 2.20 10.46
N ILE A 54 7.25 2.15 10.63
CA ILE A 54 6.61 2.28 11.95
C ILE A 54 6.76 1.03 12.84
N ALA A 55 7.09 -0.12 12.23
CA ALA A 55 7.33 -1.37 12.94
C ALA A 55 8.73 -1.43 13.57
N ARG A 56 9.69 -0.67 13.06
CA ARG A 56 11.04 -0.58 13.63
C ARG A 56 11.01 0.08 15.01
N LYS A 57 12.03 -0.22 15.82
CA LYS A 57 12.30 0.52 17.06
C LYS A 57 12.51 1.99 16.70
N ASN A 58 11.82 2.88 17.40
CA ASN A 58 11.99 4.31 17.20
C ASN A 58 12.61 4.87 18.49
N GLU A 59 13.88 5.28 18.45
CA GLU A 59 14.60 5.73 19.64
C GLU A 59 14.01 7.01 20.27
N GLY A 60 13.23 7.78 19.51
CA GLY A 60 12.51 8.96 20.01
C GLY A 60 11.15 8.69 20.62
N LYS A 61 10.64 7.45 20.60
CA LYS A 61 9.35 7.07 21.20
C LYS A 61 9.52 5.82 22.06
N ALA A 62 8.72 5.67 23.12
CA ALA A 62 8.72 4.45 23.95
C ALA A 62 8.05 3.25 23.24
N LEU A 63 8.34 3.06 21.95
CA LEU A 63 7.77 2.03 21.08
C LEU A 63 8.84 0.98 20.78
N SER A 64 8.63 -0.23 21.30
CA SER A 64 9.44 -1.39 20.95
C SER A 64 9.26 -1.76 19.47
N GLN A 65 10.24 -2.48 18.93
CA GLN A 65 10.10 -3.08 17.60
C GLN A 65 8.95 -4.09 17.61
N LEU A 66 8.12 -4.07 16.57
CA LEU A 66 7.08 -5.08 16.36
C LEU A 66 7.71 -6.40 15.91
N ALA A 67 7.16 -7.51 16.37
CA ALA A 67 7.55 -8.84 15.90
C ALA A 67 7.18 -9.05 14.42
N GLU A 68 7.91 -9.91 13.72
CA GLU A 68 7.67 -10.16 12.29
C GLU A 68 6.24 -10.60 12.00
N GLU A 69 5.64 -11.41 12.87
CA GLU A 69 4.25 -11.85 12.74
C GLU A 69 3.26 -10.69 12.83
N GLN A 70 3.52 -9.71 13.72
CA GLN A 70 2.72 -8.49 13.82
C GLN A 70 2.86 -7.65 12.53
N VAL A 71 4.07 -7.54 11.99
CA VAL A 71 4.31 -6.83 10.71
C VAL A 71 3.60 -7.53 9.54
N LYS A 72 3.58 -8.87 9.50
CA LYS A 72 2.85 -9.63 8.49
C LYS A 72 1.34 -9.36 8.58
N LEU A 73 0.77 -9.33 9.78
CA LEU A 73 -0.64 -8.98 9.99
C LEU A 73 -0.97 -7.57 9.48
N LEU A 74 -0.12 -6.59 9.79
CA LEU A 74 -0.30 -5.21 9.31
C LEU A 74 -0.25 -5.14 7.78
N LYS A 75 0.68 -5.87 7.13
CA LYS A 75 0.79 -5.91 5.66
C LYS A 75 -0.43 -6.55 4.99
N ARG A 76 -0.98 -7.60 5.61
CA ARG A 76 -2.23 -8.23 5.14
C ARG A 76 -3.39 -7.24 5.20
N ALA A 77 -3.62 -6.62 6.35
CA ALA A 77 -4.69 -5.63 6.47
C ALA A 77 -4.51 -4.40 5.59
N ALA A 78 -3.27 -3.95 5.37
CA ALA A 78 -2.99 -2.90 4.40
C ALA A 78 -3.36 -3.28 2.97
N SER A 79 -3.17 -4.54 2.58
CA SER A 79 -3.60 -5.03 1.27
C SER A 79 -5.13 -5.00 1.17
N GLU A 80 -5.83 -5.54 2.18
CA GLU A 80 -7.31 -5.51 2.22
C GLU A 80 -7.87 -4.09 2.16
N ILE A 81 -7.20 -3.11 2.76
CA ILE A 81 -7.63 -1.71 2.72
C ILE A 81 -7.40 -1.10 1.33
N VAL A 82 -6.25 -1.40 0.72
CA VAL A 82 -5.91 -0.92 -0.62
C VAL A 82 -6.80 -1.54 -1.70
N ASP A 83 -7.18 -2.79 -1.52
CA ASP A 83 -8.10 -3.52 -2.41
C ASP A 83 -9.57 -3.11 -2.20
N GLY A 84 -9.84 -2.21 -1.23
CA GLY A 84 -11.18 -1.66 -0.96
C GLY A 84 -12.09 -2.56 -0.14
N ASN A 85 -11.60 -3.70 0.35
CA ASN A 85 -12.36 -4.63 1.18
C ASN A 85 -12.57 -4.09 2.61
N CYS A 86 -11.71 -3.18 3.06
CA CYS A 86 -11.76 -2.56 4.38
C CYS A 86 -11.46 -1.06 4.31
N LEU A 87 -12.17 -0.23 5.10
CA LEU A 87 -11.86 1.21 5.18
C LEU A 87 -10.80 1.53 6.24
N LYS A 88 -10.77 0.74 7.34
CA LYS A 88 -9.92 0.98 8.50
C LYS A 88 -9.65 -0.32 9.25
N ALA A 89 -8.41 -0.53 9.64
CA ALA A 89 -7.98 -1.60 10.53
C ALA A 89 -7.26 -1.01 11.74
N VAL A 90 -7.60 -1.50 12.94
CA VAL A 90 -6.97 -1.10 14.20
C VAL A 90 -6.42 -2.36 14.86
N PHE A 91 -5.12 -2.32 15.17
CA PHE A 91 -4.42 -3.39 15.86
C PHE A 91 -3.97 -2.89 17.22
N ASP A 92 -4.41 -3.57 18.27
CA ASP A 92 -3.95 -3.33 19.63
C ASP A 92 -2.94 -4.41 20.01
N PHE A 93 -1.71 -4.00 20.29
CA PHE A 93 -0.63 -4.89 20.73
C PHE A 93 -0.33 -4.73 22.23
N GLY A 94 -1.24 -4.12 23.00
CA GLY A 94 -1.12 -3.85 24.43
C GLY A 94 -0.19 -2.66 24.75
N SER A 95 1.03 -2.67 24.23
CA SER A 95 2.02 -1.59 24.38
C SER A 95 1.91 -0.49 23.32
N SER A 96 1.30 -0.81 22.18
CA SER A 96 1.12 0.12 21.09
C SER A 96 -0.11 -0.23 20.26
N LYS A 97 -0.76 0.80 19.74
CA LYS A 97 -1.89 0.68 18.83
C LYS A 97 -1.44 1.12 17.45
N VAL A 98 -1.74 0.32 16.42
CA VAL A 98 -1.50 0.66 15.01
C VAL A 98 -2.83 0.80 14.31
N THR A 99 -3.05 1.95 13.69
CA THR A 99 -4.22 2.23 12.87
C THR A 99 -3.80 2.37 11.42
N ILE A 100 -4.43 1.63 10.52
CA ILE A 100 -4.30 1.75 9.07
C ILE A 100 -5.68 2.16 8.55
N TRP A 101 -5.76 3.20 7.72
CA TRP A 101 -7.05 3.64 7.18
C TRP A 101 -6.89 4.30 5.82
N ASP A 102 -7.93 4.18 5.02
CA ASP A 102 -8.10 5.00 3.83
C ASP A 102 -8.51 6.42 4.26
N ALA A 103 -7.77 7.41 3.79
CA ALA A 103 -8.07 8.83 3.99
C ALA A 103 -8.58 9.50 2.71
N GLY A 104 -9.15 8.73 1.77
CA GLY A 104 -9.67 9.16 0.48
C GLY A 104 -8.57 9.41 -0.56
N GLU A 105 -7.68 10.37 -0.31
CA GLU A 105 -6.59 10.69 -1.26
C GLU A 105 -5.36 9.79 -1.07
N LYS A 106 -5.20 9.21 0.12
CA LYS A 106 -4.03 8.40 0.49
C LYS A 106 -4.35 7.46 1.64
N TYR A 107 -3.61 6.36 1.68
CA TYR A 107 -3.62 5.45 2.82
C TYR A 107 -2.70 5.97 3.90
N LYS A 108 -3.19 5.99 5.14
CA LYS A 108 -2.44 6.43 6.31
C LYS A 108 -2.19 5.26 7.24
N VAL A 109 -1.03 5.29 7.87
CA VAL A 109 -0.68 4.37 8.95
C VAL A 109 -0.11 5.17 10.12
N LYS A 110 -0.66 4.95 11.31
CA LYS A 110 -0.26 5.63 12.54
C LYS A 110 -0.04 4.60 13.62
N ARG A 111 1.06 4.76 14.37
CA ARG A 111 1.35 3.99 15.56
C ARG A 111 1.40 4.92 16.77
N THR A 112 0.63 4.62 17.80
CA THR A 112 0.57 5.35 19.07
C THR A 112 0.91 4.43 20.22
N THR A 113 1.50 5.00 21.28
CA THR A 113 1.68 4.30 22.55
C THR A 113 0.37 4.31 23.31
N THR A 114 -0.01 3.21 23.95
CA THR A 114 -1.22 3.16 24.80
C THR A 114 -1.15 4.13 25.98
N ARG A 115 0.05 4.55 26.40
CA ARG A 115 0.26 5.61 27.41
C ARG A 115 -0.04 7.03 26.92
N GLU A 116 0.10 7.32 25.63
CA GLU A 116 -0.19 8.67 25.10
C GLU A 116 -1.70 8.94 25.03
N GLU A 117 -2.55 7.91 24.89
CA GLU A 117 -4.02 8.06 24.93
C GLU A 117 -4.57 8.40 26.33
N GLN A 118 -3.79 8.22 27.40
CA GLN A 118 -4.24 8.53 28.78
C GLN A 118 -3.92 9.97 29.23
N ALA A 119 -3.27 10.78 28.38
CA ALA A 119 -2.87 12.15 28.74
C ALA A 119 -3.82 13.25 28.19
N GLU A 120 -4.87 12.89 27.47
CA GLU A 120 -5.88 13.82 26.92
C GLU A 120 -7.29 13.59 27.50
N ALA A 121 -7.39 13.07 28.73
CA ALA A 121 -8.65 12.93 29.48
C ALA A 121 -8.74 13.91 30.66
#